data_AF-A0A524CUR6-F1
#
_entry.id   AF-A0A524CUR6-F1
#
_cell.length_a   1.000
_cell.length_b   1.000
_cell.length_c   1.000
_cell.angle_alpha   90.00
_cell.angle_beta   90.00
_cell.angle_gamma   90.00
#
_symmetry.space_group_name_H-M   'P 1'
#
loop_
_entity.id
_entity.type
_entity.pdbx_description
1 polymer ?
#
loop_
_entity_poly.entity_id
_entity_poly.type
_entity_poly.pdbx_seq_one_letter_code
_entity_poly.pdbx_strand_id
1 'polypeptide(L)'
;MRRCEFCDSPVPADAIVCPVCNETIAEETLERVLPILKRPETPEIRAMGVLDRFWGVIRRPAAAYRDIGRRPDGAGPLMIIIMNALVMAGLFLAVSSKLYVRVNINGTLTDVGVLSSQYSTQFYGTALVSILPNILLGMVYLLVGTLFAHLAFKVTGGTGSKGKTMSVIGYSMFPVILIRLVALPLILFVLPVYNVTASTSWVGVVMSVYESSAWLTIDYITTASFFWVGLLLVFGIREAHDTSTGWAFVVSAACMVVLIWTFWQAH
;
A
#
# COMPACT_ATOMS: atom_id res chain seq x y z
N MET A 1 -31.08 23.51 17.55
CA MET A 1 -30.76 24.42 16.43
C MET A 1 -29.63 25.34 16.87
N ARG A 2 -28.70 25.66 15.99
CA ARG A 2 -27.60 26.60 16.24
C ARG A 2 -27.68 27.74 15.23
N ARG A 3 -27.00 28.87 15.45
CA ARG A 3 -26.90 29.94 14.46
C ARG A 3 -25.59 29.82 13.68
N CYS A 4 -25.62 30.20 12.41
CA CYS A 4 -24.41 30.29 11.59
C CYS A 4 -23.55 31.46 12.09
N GLU A 5 -22.27 31.20 12.39
CA GLU A 5 -21.34 32.23 12.90
C GLU A 5 -21.09 33.37 11.89
N PHE A 6 -21.36 33.14 10.61
CA PHE A 6 -21.11 34.09 9.52
C PHE A 6 -22.34 34.90 9.10
N CYS A 7 -23.49 34.25 8.94
CA CYS A 7 -24.72 34.89 8.45
C CYS A 7 -25.89 34.89 9.45
N ASP A 8 -25.66 34.38 10.66
CA ASP A 8 -26.60 34.32 11.78
C ASP A 8 -27.92 33.58 11.52
N SER A 9 -28.01 32.86 10.40
CA SER A 9 -29.17 32.05 10.03
C SER A 9 -29.34 30.83 10.95
N PRO A 10 -30.58 30.39 11.24
CA PRO A 10 -30.82 29.18 12.01
C PRO A 10 -30.44 27.95 11.18
N VAL A 11 -29.53 27.15 11.71
CA VAL A 11 -29.00 25.94 11.08
C VAL A 11 -29.27 24.73 11.99
N PRO A 12 -29.52 23.55 11.41
CA PRO A 12 -29.54 22.29 12.16
C PRO A 12 -28.24 22.12 12.98
N ALA A 13 -28.34 21.47 14.14
CA ALA A 13 -27.18 21.31 15.04
C ALA A 13 -26.05 20.46 14.40
N ASP A 14 -26.41 19.64 13.44
CA ASP A 14 -25.61 18.71 12.64
C ASP A 14 -25.21 19.26 11.26
N ALA A 15 -25.70 20.44 10.86
CA ALA A 15 -25.40 21.01 9.54
C ALA A 15 -23.94 21.47 9.45
N ILE A 16 -23.14 20.84 8.59
CA ILE A 16 -21.71 21.17 8.38
C ILE A 16 -21.54 22.45 7.58
N VAL A 17 -22.42 22.68 6.59
CA VAL A 17 -22.43 23.84 5.70
C VAL A 17 -23.71 24.63 5.92
N CYS A 18 -23.61 25.96 5.91
CA CYS A 18 -24.78 26.82 6.01
C CYS A 18 -25.60 26.72 4.72
N PRO A 19 -26.89 26.37 4.74
CA PRO A 19 -27.73 26.35 3.54
C PRO A 19 -27.97 27.76 2.98
N VAL A 20 -27.71 28.82 3.76
CA VAL A 20 -27.93 30.22 3.36
C VAL A 20 -26.66 30.84 2.79
N CYS A 21 -25.56 30.84 3.55
CA CYS A 21 -24.30 31.49 3.11
C CYS A 21 -23.27 30.52 2.53
N ASN A 22 -23.56 29.21 2.52
CA ASN A 22 -22.66 28.15 2.05
C ASN A 22 -21.31 28.05 2.79
N GLU A 23 -21.18 28.72 3.93
CA GLU A 23 -19.97 28.68 4.74
C GLU A 23 -19.94 27.44 5.63
N THR A 24 -18.77 26.85 5.85
CA THR A 24 -18.59 25.70 6.74
C THR A 24 -18.67 26.14 8.20
N ILE A 25 -19.66 25.66 8.94
CA ILE A 25 -20.02 26.14 10.28
C ILE A 25 -19.69 25.10 11.37
N ALA A 26 -19.47 23.82 11.03
CA ALA A 26 -19.02 22.81 12.00
C ALA A 26 -17.99 21.89 11.39
N GLU A 27 -17.01 21.51 12.22
CA GLU A 27 -16.21 20.31 12.03
C GLU A 27 -17.08 19.06 12.19
N GLU A 28 -16.88 18.08 11.31
CA GLU A 28 -17.57 16.79 11.38
C GLU A 28 -17.28 16.08 12.72
N THR A 29 -18.22 15.28 13.23
CA THR A 29 -18.05 14.54 14.50
C THR A 29 -16.77 13.70 14.50
N LEU A 30 -16.42 13.09 13.37
CA LEU A 30 -15.20 12.29 13.24
C LEU A 30 -13.93 13.16 13.25
N GLU A 31 -13.98 14.37 12.69
CA GLU A 31 -12.84 15.31 12.71
C GLU A 31 -12.58 15.85 14.12
N ARG A 32 -13.63 15.99 14.95
CA ARG A 32 -13.50 16.35 16.37
C ARG A 32 -12.86 15.24 17.21
N VAL A 33 -13.21 13.98 16.94
CA VAL A 33 -12.66 12.82 17.67
C VAL A 33 -11.24 12.49 17.20
N LEU A 34 -10.96 12.63 15.91
CA LEU A 34 -9.67 12.35 15.29
C LEU A 34 -9.15 13.59 14.55
N PRO A 35 -8.48 14.52 15.25
CA PRO A 35 -8.01 15.79 14.66
C PRO A 35 -6.98 15.60 13.55
N ILE A 36 -6.31 14.44 13.50
CA ILE A 36 -5.42 14.06 12.38
C ILE A 36 -6.15 14.02 11.04
N LEU A 37 -7.47 13.80 11.06
CA LEU A 37 -8.30 13.79 9.86
C LEU A 37 -8.69 15.21 9.42
N LYS A 38 -8.52 16.26 10.22
CA LYS A 38 -9.02 17.62 9.89
C LYS A 38 -8.58 18.10 8.50
N ARG A 39 -9.49 18.75 7.75
CA ARG A 39 -9.16 19.35 6.45
C ARG A 39 -8.16 20.50 6.60
N PRO A 40 -7.15 20.59 5.72
CA PRO A 40 -6.21 21.71 5.76
C PRO A 40 -6.92 23.02 5.39
N GLU A 41 -6.84 24.01 6.29
CA GLU A 41 -7.52 25.31 6.20
C GLU A 41 -6.95 26.18 5.06
N THR A 42 -5.65 26.07 4.77
CA THR A 42 -5.00 26.93 3.76
C THR A 42 -5.17 26.41 2.33
N PRO A 43 -5.51 27.30 1.35
CA PRO A 43 -5.74 26.93 -0.04
C PRO A 43 -4.47 26.68 -0.88
N GLU A 44 -3.26 26.74 -0.30
CA GLU A 44 -2.03 26.66 -1.09
C GLU A 44 -1.76 25.25 -1.64
N ILE A 45 -2.13 25.08 -2.91
CA ILE A 45 -1.77 23.93 -3.74
C ILE A 45 -0.37 24.20 -4.31
N ARG A 46 0.68 23.86 -3.58
CA ARG A 46 1.97 23.67 -4.25
C ARG A 46 1.85 22.45 -5.14
N ALA A 47 2.10 22.63 -6.43
CA ALA A 47 2.21 21.53 -7.38
C ALA A 47 3.29 20.57 -6.90
N MET A 48 2.93 19.37 -6.45
CA MET A 48 3.91 18.40 -5.99
C MET A 48 4.35 17.53 -7.17
N GLY A 49 5.65 17.29 -7.31
CA GLY A 49 6.15 16.25 -8.21
C GLY A 49 5.79 14.85 -7.71
N VAL A 50 5.96 13.82 -8.54
CA VAL A 50 5.64 12.42 -8.17
C VAL A 50 6.43 11.97 -6.92
N LEU A 51 7.71 12.33 -6.83
CA LEU A 51 8.53 12.00 -5.66
C LEU A 51 8.09 12.76 -4.40
N ASP A 52 7.75 14.04 -4.54
CA ASP A 52 7.21 14.85 -3.45
C ASP A 52 5.87 14.30 -2.96
N ARG A 53 5.05 13.74 -3.85
CA ARG A 53 3.80 13.06 -3.50
C ARG A 53 4.06 11.80 -2.69
N PHE A 54 5.03 10.96 -3.05
CA PHE A 54 5.38 9.78 -2.24
C PHE A 54 5.79 10.16 -0.82
N TRP A 55 6.64 11.18 -0.69
CA TRP A 55 7.06 11.66 0.63
C TRP A 55 5.94 12.37 1.38
N GLY A 56 5.12 13.13 0.66
CA GLY A 56 3.97 13.86 1.16
C GLY A 56 2.89 12.94 1.72
N VAL A 57 2.62 11.81 1.07
CA VAL A 57 1.66 10.80 1.56
C VAL A 57 2.05 10.27 2.94
N ILE A 58 3.35 10.17 3.24
CA ILE A 58 3.84 9.72 4.56
C ILE A 58 3.83 10.86 5.59
N ARG A 59 4.37 12.03 5.24
CA ARG A 59 4.55 13.13 6.22
C ARG A 59 3.35 14.05 6.40
N ARG A 60 2.60 14.31 5.32
CA ARG A 60 1.51 15.29 5.25
C ARG A 60 0.38 14.76 4.35
N PRO A 61 -0.27 13.64 4.74
CA PRO A 61 -1.19 12.92 3.87
C PRO A 61 -2.34 13.80 3.37
N ALA A 62 -2.95 14.62 4.22
CA ALA A 62 -4.04 15.49 3.83
C ALA A 62 -3.66 16.47 2.70
N ALA A 63 -2.51 17.12 2.79
CA ALA A 63 -2.03 18.05 1.76
C ALA A 63 -1.65 17.32 0.46
N ALA A 64 -0.97 16.16 0.58
CA ALA A 64 -0.58 15.37 -0.58
C ALA A 64 -1.79 14.83 -1.35
N TYR A 65 -2.78 14.29 -0.65
CA TYR A 65 -4.00 13.78 -1.28
C TYR A 65 -4.89 14.87 -1.86
N ARG A 66 -4.84 16.09 -1.32
CA ARG A 66 -5.49 17.24 -1.94
C ARG A 66 -4.85 17.60 -3.28
N ASP A 67 -3.52 17.58 -3.38
CA ASP A 67 -2.81 17.78 -4.66
C ASP A 67 -3.10 16.63 -5.65
N ILE A 68 -3.01 15.38 -5.20
CA ILE A 68 -3.31 14.18 -6.01
C ILE A 68 -4.78 14.20 -6.51
N GLY A 69 -5.73 14.54 -5.65
CA GLY A 69 -7.16 14.58 -6.00
C GLY A 69 -7.49 15.69 -6.99
N ARG A 70 -6.76 16.81 -6.97
CA ARG A 70 -6.93 17.92 -7.92
C ARG A 70 -6.17 17.70 -9.22
N ARG A 71 -5.01 17.05 -9.16
CA ARG A 71 -4.11 16.80 -10.29
C ARG A 71 -3.74 15.32 -10.35
N PRO A 72 -4.69 14.45 -10.73
CA PRO A 72 -4.44 13.01 -10.78
C PRO A 72 -3.39 12.67 -11.84
N ASP A 73 -2.58 11.65 -11.56
CA ASP A 73 -1.54 11.17 -12.45
C ASP A 73 -1.46 9.64 -12.41
N GLY A 74 -1.17 9.02 -13.56
CA GLY A 74 -0.97 7.57 -13.65
C GLY A 74 0.46 7.11 -13.39
N ALA A 75 1.42 8.04 -13.39
CA ALA A 75 2.84 7.74 -13.29
C ALA A 75 3.22 7.27 -11.88
N GLY A 76 2.70 7.91 -10.83
CA GLY A 76 2.92 7.52 -9.44
C GLY A 76 2.43 6.09 -9.13
N PRO A 77 1.16 5.75 -9.41
CA PRO A 77 0.66 4.39 -9.28
C PRO A 77 1.50 3.35 -10.06
N LEU A 78 1.92 3.69 -11.28
CA LEU A 78 2.78 2.80 -12.09
C LEU A 78 4.17 2.62 -11.47
N MET A 79 4.79 3.69 -10.96
CA MET A 79 6.07 3.60 -10.26
C MET A 79 5.97 2.73 -9.02
N ILE A 80 4.89 2.83 -8.25
CA ILE A 80 4.62 1.95 -7.09
C ILE A 80 4.58 0.48 -7.52
N ILE A 81 3.88 0.16 -8.61
CA ILE A 81 3.84 -1.22 -9.14
C ILE A 81 5.24 -1.72 -9.52
N ILE A 82 6.01 -0.90 -10.25
CA ILE A 82 7.37 -1.25 -10.68
C ILE A 82 8.29 -1.44 -9.47
N MET A 83 8.28 -0.50 -8.52
CA MET A 83 9.04 -0.60 -7.28
C MET A 83 8.68 -1.86 -6.51
N ASN A 84 7.38 -2.16 -6.38
CA ASN A 84 6.94 -3.37 -5.72
C ASN A 84 7.47 -4.64 -6.40
N ALA A 85 7.42 -4.72 -7.74
CA ALA A 85 7.94 -5.86 -8.48
C ALA A 85 9.46 -6.05 -8.29
N LEU A 86 10.23 -4.96 -8.25
CA LEU A 86 11.66 -4.99 -7.96
C LEU A 86 11.94 -5.45 -6.53
N VAL A 87 11.15 -4.99 -5.56
CA VAL A 87 11.28 -5.42 -4.16
C VAL A 87 10.96 -6.90 -4.01
N MET A 88 9.93 -7.41 -4.67
CA MET A 88 9.60 -8.84 -4.65
C MET A 88 10.71 -9.70 -5.28
N ALA A 89 11.29 -9.26 -6.39
CA ALA A 89 12.46 -9.93 -6.98
C ALA A 89 13.67 -9.90 -6.01
N GLY A 90 13.89 -8.78 -5.33
CA GLY A 90 14.89 -8.65 -4.27
C GLY A 90 14.63 -9.60 -3.10
N LEU A 91 13.38 -9.75 -2.65
CA LEU A 91 13.00 -10.65 -1.56
C LEU A 91 13.26 -12.10 -1.97
N PHE A 92 12.93 -12.47 -3.20
CA PHE A 92 13.25 -13.80 -3.74
C PHE A 92 14.77 -14.08 -3.70
N LEU A 93 15.60 -13.13 -4.13
CA LEU A 93 17.05 -13.27 -4.06
C LEU A 93 17.58 -13.30 -2.62
N ALA A 94 17.00 -12.50 -1.73
CA ALA A 94 17.35 -12.50 -0.31
C ALA A 94 17.07 -13.87 0.34
N VAL A 95 15.91 -14.48 0.06
CA VAL A 95 15.60 -15.85 0.51
C VAL A 95 16.57 -16.85 -0.13
N SER A 96 16.82 -16.73 -1.43
CA SER A 96 17.72 -17.63 -2.16
C SER A 96 19.17 -17.59 -1.64
N SER A 97 19.60 -16.46 -1.08
CA SER A 97 20.91 -16.32 -0.43
C SER A 97 21.06 -17.17 0.84
N LYS A 98 19.96 -17.62 1.42
CA LYS A 98 19.91 -18.51 2.60
C LYS A 98 19.83 -19.98 2.24
N LEU A 99 19.81 -20.31 0.95
CA LEU A 99 19.78 -21.69 0.46
C LEU A 99 21.20 -22.16 0.16
N TYR A 100 21.55 -23.35 0.64
CA TYR A 100 22.85 -23.98 0.42
C TYR A 100 22.70 -25.30 -0.31
N VAL A 101 23.67 -25.58 -1.17
CA VAL A 101 23.76 -26.80 -1.96
C VAL A 101 25.18 -27.38 -1.82
N ARG A 102 25.25 -28.70 -1.72
CA ARG A 102 26.51 -29.43 -1.71
C ARG A 102 27.01 -29.61 -3.13
N VAL A 103 28.19 -29.09 -3.42
CA VAL A 103 28.86 -29.24 -4.71
C VAL A 103 30.21 -29.90 -4.53
N ASN A 104 30.65 -30.64 -5.54
CA ASN A 104 31.97 -31.26 -5.56
C ASN A 104 32.96 -30.29 -6.21
N ILE A 105 33.92 -29.79 -5.43
CA ILE A 105 35.01 -28.92 -5.89
C ILE A 105 36.30 -29.74 -5.77
N ASN A 106 36.90 -30.11 -6.90
CA ASN A 106 38.17 -30.85 -6.95
C ASN A 106 38.21 -32.13 -6.09
N GLY A 107 37.10 -32.88 -6.03
CA GLY A 107 37.00 -34.11 -5.25
C GLY A 107 36.56 -33.92 -3.80
N THR A 108 36.35 -32.69 -3.34
CA THR A 108 35.86 -32.38 -2.00
C THR A 108 34.41 -31.88 -2.04
N LEU A 109 33.54 -32.48 -1.22
CA LEU A 109 32.17 -32.02 -1.07
C LEU A 109 32.12 -30.84 -0.11
N THR A 110 31.70 -29.68 -0.61
CA THR A 110 31.58 -28.44 0.17
C THR A 110 30.19 -27.86 0.00
N ASP A 111 29.66 -27.30 1.10
CA ASP A 111 28.36 -26.63 1.09
C ASP A 111 28.58 -25.17 0.68
N VAL A 112 27.98 -24.76 -0.43
CA VAL A 112 28.07 -23.40 -0.96
C VAL A 112 26.68 -22.79 -1.08
N GLY A 113 26.60 -21.46 -0.99
CA GLY A 113 25.34 -20.75 -1.24
C GLY A 113 24.88 -20.98 -2.68
N VAL A 114 23.58 -21.14 -2.88
CA VAL A 114 22.99 -21.42 -4.20
C VAL A 114 23.30 -20.30 -5.20
N LEU A 115 23.32 -19.04 -4.76
CA LEU A 115 23.68 -17.87 -5.58
C LEU A 115 25.16 -17.81 -5.98
N SER A 116 26.03 -18.55 -5.31
CA SER A 116 27.46 -18.69 -5.64
C SER A 116 27.79 -20.02 -6.33
N SER A 117 26.79 -20.86 -6.56
CA SER A 117 26.95 -22.19 -7.16
C SER A 117 26.75 -22.15 -8.68
N GLN A 118 26.95 -23.31 -9.33
CA GLN A 118 26.59 -23.53 -10.73
C GLN A 118 25.10 -23.26 -11.05
N TYR A 119 24.23 -23.25 -10.05
CA TYR A 119 22.79 -22.98 -10.21
C TYR A 119 22.44 -21.48 -10.15
N SER A 120 23.40 -20.60 -9.85
CA SER A 120 23.19 -19.16 -9.66
C SER A 120 22.40 -18.50 -10.79
N THR A 121 22.73 -18.82 -12.05
CA THR A 121 22.05 -18.28 -13.24
C THR A 121 20.55 -18.57 -13.25
N GLN A 122 20.13 -19.74 -12.76
CA GLN A 122 18.70 -20.09 -12.69
C GLN A 122 17.98 -19.17 -11.69
N PHE A 123 18.57 -18.93 -10.52
CA PHE A 123 17.97 -18.07 -9.50
C PHE A 123 17.92 -16.60 -9.93
N TYR A 124 19.00 -16.06 -10.50
CA TYR A 124 18.98 -14.69 -11.05
C TYR A 124 18.00 -14.57 -12.22
N GLY A 125 17.93 -15.58 -13.08
CA GLY A 125 16.96 -15.65 -14.18
C GLY A 125 15.52 -15.67 -13.68
N THR A 126 15.20 -16.52 -12.69
CA THR A 126 13.86 -16.57 -12.07
C THR A 126 13.51 -15.25 -11.41
N ALA A 127 14.44 -14.61 -10.70
CA ALA A 127 14.21 -13.29 -10.11
C ALA A 127 13.83 -12.25 -11.17
N LEU A 128 14.57 -12.19 -12.28
CA LEU A 128 14.30 -11.28 -13.39
C LEU A 128 12.95 -11.57 -14.05
N VAL A 129 12.67 -12.83 -14.36
CA VAL A 129 11.40 -13.27 -14.97
C VAL A 129 10.22 -12.97 -14.04
N SER A 130 10.40 -13.07 -12.72
CA SER A 130 9.35 -12.79 -11.73
C SER A 130 8.89 -11.34 -11.68
N ILE A 131 9.67 -10.39 -12.21
CA ILE A 131 9.28 -8.96 -12.25
C ILE A 131 8.01 -8.78 -13.09
N LEU A 132 7.94 -9.44 -14.26
CA LEU A 132 6.80 -9.30 -15.18
C LEU A 132 5.46 -9.74 -14.56
N PRO A 133 5.29 -10.96 -14.00
CA PRO A 133 4.04 -11.35 -13.37
C PRO A 133 3.72 -10.48 -12.16
N ASN A 134 4.71 -9.97 -11.41
CA ASN A 134 4.46 -9.03 -10.31
C ASN A 134 3.93 -7.67 -10.82
N ILE A 135 4.45 -7.16 -11.94
CA ILE A 135 3.91 -5.96 -12.59
C ILE A 135 2.46 -6.21 -13.05
N LEU A 136 2.21 -7.32 -13.74
CA LEU A 136 0.88 -7.68 -14.23
C LEU A 136 -0.12 -7.82 -13.08
N LEU A 137 0.27 -8.49 -12.00
CA LEU A 137 -0.54 -8.64 -10.80
C LEU A 137 -0.82 -7.27 -10.16
N GLY A 138 0.20 -6.41 -10.04
CA GLY A 138 0.03 -5.05 -9.55
C GLY A 138 -0.93 -4.21 -10.40
N MET A 139 -0.89 -4.37 -11.73
CA MET A 139 -1.83 -3.72 -12.65
C MET A 139 -3.25 -4.25 -12.45
N VAL A 140 -3.43 -5.56 -12.27
CA VAL A 140 -4.74 -6.17 -11.97
C VAL A 140 -5.29 -5.62 -10.65
N TYR A 141 -4.48 -5.59 -9.58
CA TYR A 141 -4.89 -5.02 -8.30
C TYR A 141 -5.26 -3.53 -8.41
N LEU A 142 -4.49 -2.75 -9.16
CA LEU A 142 -4.79 -1.33 -9.35
C LEU A 142 -6.10 -1.14 -10.12
N LEU A 143 -6.32 -1.90 -11.20
CA LEU A 143 -7.53 -1.81 -12.02
C LEU A 143 -8.77 -2.27 -11.24
N VAL A 144 -8.71 -3.46 -10.62
CA VAL A 144 -9.82 -4.03 -9.85
C VAL A 144 -10.10 -3.19 -8.61
N GLY A 145 -9.07 -2.78 -7.88
CA GLY A 145 -9.20 -1.91 -6.71
C GLY A 145 -9.78 -0.55 -7.07
N THR A 146 -9.34 0.04 -8.18
CA THR A 146 -9.91 1.30 -8.71
C THR A 146 -11.37 1.12 -9.07
N LEU A 147 -11.73 0.05 -9.77
CA LEU A 147 -13.12 -0.21 -10.15
C LEU A 147 -14.01 -0.38 -8.91
N PHE A 148 -13.58 -1.21 -7.96
CA PHE A 148 -14.30 -1.46 -6.71
C PHE A 148 -14.52 -0.17 -5.93
N ALA A 149 -13.44 0.57 -5.66
CA ALA A 149 -13.52 1.80 -4.88
C ALA A 149 -14.36 2.85 -5.62
N HIS A 150 -14.17 3.01 -6.93
CA HIS A 150 -14.93 3.98 -7.73
C HIS A 150 -16.43 3.68 -7.71
N LEU A 151 -16.83 2.40 -7.80
CA LEU A 151 -18.22 1.98 -7.67
C LEU A 151 -18.75 2.26 -6.27
N ALA A 152 -18.00 1.92 -5.23
CA ALA A 152 -18.37 2.22 -3.84
C ALA A 152 -18.62 3.73 -3.65
N PHE A 153 -17.75 4.59 -4.20
CA PHE A 153 -17.93 6.04 -4.11
C PHE A 153 -19.13 6.56 -4.89
N LYS A 154 -19.42 5.98 -6.06
CA LYS A 154 -20.60 6.37 -6.83
C LYS A 154 -21.89 6.03 -6.09
N VAL A 155 -21.93 4.91 -5.37
CA VAL A 155 -23.07 4.53 -4.52
C VAL A 155 -23.24 5.52 -3.35
N THR A 156 -22.15 6.04 -2.78
CA THR A 156 -22.20 7.02 -1.68
C THR A 156 -22.34 8.48 -2.14
N GLY A 157 -22.60 8.74 -3.42
CA GLY A 157 -22.80 10.10 -3.96
C GLY A 157 -21.53 10.89 -4.29
N GLY A 158 -20.36 10.24 -4.36
CA GLY A 158 -19.08 10.87 -4.68
C GLY A 158 -18.97 11.39 -6.14
N THR A 159 -18.38 12.57 -6.29
CA THR A 159 -18.26 13.27 -7.58
C THR A 159 -16.96 12.96 -8.34
N GLY A 160 -16.02 12.25 -7.72
CA GLY A 160 -14.69 12.02 -8.28
C GLY A 160 -14.67 11.17 -9.55
N SER A 161 -13.66 11.39 -10.39
CA SER A 161 -13.44 10.64 -11.62
C SER A 161 -12.65 9.34 -11.39
N LYS A 162 -12.67 8.44 -12.38
CA LYS A 162 -11.90 7.17 -12.33
C LYS A 162 -10.40 7.43 -12.18
N GLY A 163 -9.84 8.41 -12.90
CA GLY A 163 -8.42 8.76 -12.82
C GLY A 163 -8.00 9.29 -11.45
N LYS A 164 -8.84 10.09 -10.78
CA LYS A 164 -8.62 10.51 -9.39
C LYS A 164 -8.58 9.32 -8.44
N THR A 165 -9.54 8.42 -8.60
CA THR A 165 -9.65 7.21 -7.78
C THR A 165 -8.42 6.31 -7.94
N MET A 166 -7.98 6.09 -9.18
CA MET A 166 -6.77 5.31 -9.49
C MET A 166 -5.52 5.92 -8.85
N SER A 167 -5.37 7.25 -8.95
CA SER A 167 -4.22 7.95 -8.37
C SER A 167 -4.22 7.79 -6.85
N VAL A 168 -5.35 8.05 -6.19
CA VAL A 168 -5.50 7.92 -4.75
C VAL A 168 -5.13 6.52 -4.26
N ILE A 169 -5.69 5.48 -4.89
CA ILE A 169 -5.44 4.10 -4.50
C ILE A 169 -3.97 3.73 -4.74
N GLY A 170 -3.44 4.09 -5.91
CA GLY A 170 -2.04 3.83 -6.23
C GLY A 170 -1.11 4.42 -5.17
N TYR A 171 -1.19 5.72 -4.90
CA TYR A 171 -0.37 6.37 -3.88
C TYR A 171 -0.59 5.82 -2.46
N SER A 172 -1.81 5.35 -2.14
CA SER A 172 -2.09 4.76 -0.83
C SER A 172 -1.35 3.47 -0.57
N MET A 173 -0.89 2.76 -1.61
CA MET A 173 -0.12 1.50 -1.47
C MET A 173 1.36 1.72 -1.12
N PHE A 174 1.83 2.96 -1.08
CA PHE A 174 3.24 3.27 -0.81
C PHE A 174 3.77 2.71 0.52
N PRO A 175 3.03 2.73 1.65
CA PRO A 175 3.49 2.11 2.91
C PRO A 175 3.79 0.62 2.80
N VAL A 176 3.05 -0.12 1.96
CA VAL A 176 3.29 -1.56 1.75
C VAL A 176 4.68 -1.79 1.16
N ILE A 177 5.09 -0.94 0.20
CA ILE A 177 6.42 -1.01 -0.40
C ILE A 177 7.50 -0.69 0.61
N LEU A 178 7.30 0.34 1.45
CA LEU A 178 8.25 0.69 2.50
C LEU A 178 8.46 -0.47 3.48
N ILE A 179 7.38 -1.13 3.91
CA ILE A 179 7.48 -2.28 4.80
C ILE A 179 8.13 -3.50 4.12
N ARG A 180 7.84 -3.74 2.83
CA ARG A 180 8.52 -4.79 2.06
C ARG A 180 10.01 -4.50 1.86
N LEU A 181 10.41 -3.24 1.73
CA LEU A 181 11.81 -2.84 1.73
C LEU A 181 12.48 -3.13 3.08
N VAL A 182 11.77 -2.97 4.20
CA VAL A 182 12.26 -3.36 5.54
C VAL A 182 12.32 -4.89 5.73
N ALA A 183 11.50 -5.65 5.01
CA ALA A 183 11.55 -7.12 5.04
C ALA A 183 12.84 -7.69 4.43
N LEU A 184 13.47 -6.99 3.47
CA LEU A 184 14.75 -7.41 2.87
C LEU A 184 15.87 -7.59 3.92
N PRO A 185 16.26 -6.57 4.71
CA PRO A 185 17.26 -6.75 5.74
C PRO A 185 16.82 -7.76 6.81
N LEU A 186 15.52 -7.84 7.14
CA LEU A 186 15.01 -8.82 8.09
C LEU A 186 15.31 -10.25 7.61
N ILE A 187 15.07 -10.57 6.33
CA ILE A 187 15.45 -11.87 5.76
C ILE A 187 16.96 -12.08 5.79
N LEU A 188 17.73 -11.07 5.36
CA LEU A 188 19.18 -11.18 5.28
C LEU A 188 19.84 -11.42 6.65
N PHE A 189 19.28 -10.90 7.73
CA PHE A 189 19.86 -11.03 9.07
C PHE A 189 19.23 -12.13 9.94
N VAL A 190 17.93 -12.38 9.79
CA VAL A 190 17.17 -13.23 10.74
C VAL A 190 16.81 -14.59 10.15
N LEU A 191 16.62 -14.70 8.83
CA LEU A 191 16.20 -15.97 8.23
C LEU A 191 17.31 -17.03 8.37
N PRO A 192 16.99 -18.24 8.86
CA PRO A 192 17.97 -19.31 9.01
C PRO A 192 18.40 -19.83 7.64
N VAL A 193 19.49 -20.59 7.65
CA VAL A 193 20.06 -21.22 6.46
C VAL A 193 19.41 -22.58 6.23
N TYR A 194 19.07 -22.90 4.98
CA TYR A 194 18.45 -24.16 4.59
C TYR A 194 19.35 -24.96 3.66
N ASN A 195 19.55 -26.24 3.94
CA ASN A 195 20.28 -27.15 3.06
C ASN A 195 19.31 -27.82 2.08
N VAL A 196 19.41 -27.45 0.80
CA VAL A 196 18.52 -27.96 -0.25
C VAL A 196 18.91 -29.37 -0.68
N THR A 197 20.18 -29.76 -0.53
CA THR A 197 20.67 -31.09 -0.93
C THR A 197 20.16 -32.21 -0.04
N ALA A 198 19.88 -31.91 1.23
CA ALA A 198 19.32 -32.86 2.19
C ALA A 198 17.79 -32.98 2.10
N SER A 199 17.11 -32.04 1.42
CA SER A 199 15.66 -32.10 1.27
C SER A 199 15.25 -33.05 0.14
N THR A 200 14.32 -33.95 0.43
CA THR A 200 13.71 -34.83 -0.57
C THR A 200 12.74 -34.11 -1.50
N SER A 201 12.31 -32.87 -1.16
CA SER A 201 11.41 -32.09 -2.01
C SER A 201 11.66 -30.57 -1.92
N TRP A 202 11.60 -29.90 -3.07
CA TRP A 202 11.65 -28.43 -3.14
C TRP A 202 10.50 -27.78 -2.38
N VAL A 203 9.30 -28.38 -2.45
CA VAL A 203 8.11 -27.94 -1.73
C VAL A 203 8.37 -27.89 -0.23
N GLY A 204 9.03 -28.90 0.36
CA GLY A 204 9.35 -28.92 1.79
C GLY A 204 10.27 -27.77 2.21
N VAL A 205 11.26 -27.42 1.37
CA VAL A 205 12.14 -26.26 1.64
C VAL A 205 11.34 -24.96 1.63
N VAL A 206 10.48 -24.79 0.61
CA VAL A 206 9.63 -23.60 0.48
C VAL A 206 8.68 -23.47 1.68
N MET A 207 8.02 -24.56 2.09
CA MET A 207 7.15 -24.56 3.28
C MET A 207 7.94 -24.22 4.55
N SER A 208 9.15 -24.74 4.72
CA SER A 208 9.98 -24.42 5.89
C SER A 208 10.37 -22.93 5.99
N VAL A 209 10.50 -22.26 4.84
CA VAL A 209 10.72 -20.80 4.80
C VAL A 209 9.46 -20.06 5.25
N TYR A 210 8.29 -20.44 4.73
CA TYR A 210 7.01 -19.81 5.08
C TYR A 210 6.58 -20.06 6.54
N GLU A 211 6.93 -21.21 7.10
CA GLU A 211 6.66 -21.55 8.51
C GLU A 211 7.65 -20.90 9.49
N SER A 212 8.70 -20.24 8.99
CA SER A 212 9.69 -19.61 9.84
C SER A 212 9.12 -18.38 10.60
N SER A 213 9.60 -18.16 11.82
CA SER A 213 9.20 -16.99 12.63
C SER A 213 9.57 -15.66 11.98
N ALA A 214 10.64 -15.64 11.18
CA ALA A 214 11.03 -14.47 10.40
C ALA A 214 9.98 -14.13 9.33
N TRP A 215 9.46 -15.15 8.63
CA TRP A 215 8.41 -14.96 7.63
C TRP A 215 7.10 -14.50 8.28
N LEU A 216 6.68 -15.14 9.38
CA LEU A 216 5.51 -14.71 10.15
C LEU A 216 5.61 -13.25 10.61
N THR A 217 6.81 -12.81 11.00
CA THR A 217 7.05 -11.40 11.37
C THR A 217 6.84 -10.47 10.19
N ILE A 218 7.30 -10.86 8.99
CA ILE A 218 7.08 -10.11 7.74
C ILE A 218 5.58 -10.02 7.42
N ASP A 219 4.83 -11.09 7.63
CA ASP A 219 3.38 -11.11 7.39
C ASP A 219 2.65 -10.17 8.35
N TYR A 220 3.03 -10.13 9.62
CA TYR A 220 2.44 -9.21 10.60
C TYR A 220 2.74 -7.75 10.28
N ILE A 221 3.98 -7.38 9.95
CA ILE A 221 4.30 -5.99 9.58
C ILE A 221 3.64 -5.60 8.26
N THR A 222 3.54 -6.52 7.29
CA THR A 222 2.86 -6.29 6.01
C THR A 222 1.36 -6.10 6.24
N THR A 223 0.74 -6.89 7.11
CA THR A 223 -0.66 -6.72 7.53
C THR A 223 -0.87 -5.38 8.21
N ALA A 224 0.02 -4.97 9.13
CA ALA A 224 0.00 -3.65 9.76
C ALA A 224 0.10 -2.51 8.72
N SER A 225 0.87 -2.72 7.64
CA SER A 225 0.97 -1.76 6.55
C SER A 225 -0.36 -1.56 5.79
N PHE A 226 -1.20 -2.61 5.65
CA PHE A 226 -2.53 -2.46 5.05
C PHE A 226 -3.47 -1.61 5.91
N PHE A 227 -3.35 -1.65 7.23
CA PHE A 227 -4.06 -0.69 8.10
C PHE A 227 -3.63 0.75 7.80
N TRP A 228 -2.33 0.98 7.56
CA TRP A 228 -1.83 2.28 7.15
C TRP A 228 -2.39 2.69 5.78
N VAL A 229 -2.43 1.78 4.79
CA VAL A 229 -3.10 2.03 3.50
C VAL A 229 -4.54 2.49 3.71
N GLY A 230 -5.29 1.82 4.58
CA GLY A 230 -6.65 2.21 4.95
C GLY A 230 -6.73 3.63 5.50
N LEU A 231 -5.86 4.00 6.44
CA LEU A 231 -5.82 5.37 6.95
C LEU A 231 -5.55 6.41 5.85
N LEU A 232 -4.61 6.13 4.94
CA LEU A 232 -4.30 7.01 3.82
C LEU A 232 -5.44 7.15 2.82
N LEU A 233 -6.16 6.04 2.56
CA LEU A 233 -7.33 6.04 1.72
C LEU A 233 -8.42 6.98 2.25
N VAL A 234 -8.61 7.13 3.57
CA VAL A 234 -9.60 8.08 4.12
C VAL A 234 -9.33 9.50 3.61
N PHE A 235 -8.08 9.96 3.67
CA PHE A 235 -7.68 11.27 3.15
C PHE A 235 -7.89 11.36 1.64
N GLY A 236 -7.40 10.36 0.90
CA GLY A 236 -7.50 10.34 -0.55
C GLY A 236 -8.93 10.35 -1.06
N ILE A 237 -9.80 9.54 -0.46
CA ILE A 237 -11.21 9.42 -0.83
C ILE A 237 -11.94 10.74 -0.57
N ARG A 238 -11.73 11.31 0.61
CA ARG A 238 -12.37 12.55 0.99
C ARG A 238 -12.03 13.68 0.02
N GLU A 239 -10.75 13.85 -0.29
CA GLU A 239 -10.28 14.93 -1.18
C GLU A 239 -10.58 14.66 -2.66
N ALA A 240 -10.64 13.41 -3.10
CA ALA A 240 -10.90 13.09 -4.51
C ALA A 240 -12.38 13.11 -4.89
N HIS A 241 -13.27 12.85 -3.93
CA HIS A 241 -14.72 12.68 -4.17
C HIS A 241 -15.59 13.72 -3.46
N ASP A 242 -14.99 14.67 -2.73
CA ASP A 242 -15.68 15.69 -1.94
C ASP A 242 -16.75 15.10 -1.00
N THR A 243 -16.45 13.95 -0.40
CA THR A 243 -17.35 13.22 0.51
C THR A 243 -17.12 13.62 1.96
N SER A 244 -18.05 13.27 2.84
CA SER A 244 -17.85 13.37 4.29
C SER A 244 -16.76 12.40 4.76
N THR A 245 -16.01 12.78 5.80
CA THR A 245 -14.94 11.93 6.39
C THR A 245 -15.50 10.63 6.93
N GLY A 246 -16.73 10.62 7.45
CA GLY A 246 -17.42 9.41 7.92
C GLY A 246 -17.59 8.37 6.80
N TRP A 247 -18.14 8.76 5.64
CA TRP A 247 -18.25 7.86 4.49
C TRP A 247 -16.89 7.43 3.94
N ALA A 248 -15.92 8.35 3.88
CA ALA A 248 -14.56 8.02 3.46
C ALA A 248 -13.92 6.96 4.36
N PHE A 249 -14.16 7.03 5.67
CA PHE A 249 -13.73 6.03 6.64
C PHE A 249 -14.39 4.68 6.41
N VAL A 250 -15.72 4.63 6.26
CA VAL A 250 -16.46 3.37 6.03
C VAL A 250 -16.00 2.67 4.76
N VAL A 251 -15.88 3.41 3.65
CA VAL A 251 -15.43 2.80 2.39
C VAL A 251 -13.97 2.36 2.48
N SER A 252 -13.12 3.16 3.14
CA SER A 252 -11.73 2.75 3.36
C SER A 252 -11.63 1.48 4.21
N ALA A 253 -12.43 1.35 5.27
CA ALA A 253 -12.48 0.15 6.09
C ALA A 253 -12.93 -1.07 5.28
N ALA A 254 -13.93 -0.92 4.40
CA ALA A 254 -14.36 -1.98 3.49
C ALA A 254 -13.24 -2.39 2.52
N CYS A 255 -12.54 -1.43 1.91
CA CYS A 255 -11.37 -1.68 1.07
C CYS A 255 -10.27 -2.42 1.84
N MET A 256 -9.99 -2.01 3.07
CA MET A 256 -8.98 -2.63 3.93
C MET A 256 -9.34 -4.08 4.28
N VAL A 257 -10.61 -4.37 4.61
CA VAL A 257 -11.07 -5.75 4.86
C VAL A 257 -10.86 -6.62 3.63
N VAL A 258 -11.23 -6.12 2.44
CA VAL A 258 -11.01 -6.86 1.18
C VAL A 258 -9.52 -7.09 0.94
N LEU A 259 -8.68 -6.06 1.09
CA LEU A 259 -7.24 -6.17 0.87
C LEU A 259 -6.59 -7.18 1.83
N ILE A 260 -6.87 -7.08 3.13
CA ILE A 260 -6.37 -8.00 4.15
C ILE A 260 -6.85 -9.42 3.83
N TRP A 261 -8.15 -9.61 3.56
CA TRP A 261 -8.68 -10.92 3.21
C TRP A 261 -7.98 -11.52 1.98
N THR A 262 -7.85 -10.76 0.90
CA THR A 262 -7.18 -11.24 -0.33
C THR A 262 -5.70 -11.56 -0.10
N PHE A 263 -5.01 -10.80 0.76
CA PHE A 263 -3.63 -11.06 1.11
C PHE A 263 -3.49 -12.40 1.84
N TRP A 264 -4.33 -12.66 2.84
CA TRP A 264 -4.31 -13.91 3.60
C TRP A 264 -4.81 -15.14 2.83
N GLN A 265 -5.61 -14.97 1.77
CA GLN A 265 -6.00 -16.08 0.88
C GLN A 265 -4.90 -16.46 -0.12
N ALA A 266 -4.00 -15.53 -0.43
CA ALA A 266 -2.88 -15.75 -1.34
C ALA A 266 -1.65 -16.34 -0.63
N HIS A 267 -1.66 -16.36 0.69
CA HIS A 267 -0.60 -16.88 1.56
C HIS A 267 -0.95 -18.27 2.09
#